data_AF-A0A518ICQ5-F1
#
_entry.id   AF-A0A518ICQ5-F1
#
_cell.length_a   1.000
_cell.length_b   1.000
_cell.length_c   1.000
_cell.angle_alpha   90.00
_cell.angle_beta   90.00
_cell.angle_gamma   90.00
#
_symmetry.space_group_name_H-M   'P 1'
#
loop_
_entity.id
_entity.type
_entity.pdbx_description
1 polymer ?
#
loop_
_entity_poly.entity_id
_entity_poly.type
_entity_poly.pdbx_seq_one_letter_code
_entity_poly.pdbx_strand_id
1 'polypeptide(L)'
;MQLQQQTLFDGLETEFPEQTESLVYVDHYQDCSHLFVDPETPLDELHSFAESLNLPGSAYKTTGAIPHYRLNKSQRNKALELGAMSCDDAGVDAMTHAWKLPVIGICVTVSADPSVKISKDVRRTFGFRDLQPGALLKAAVRTQGQLGVTIKVIRVVATRKEALSKMEHDHEYGRREAAREGYPHLSGKEFVNCFCKKYKVIPATPVTRIEFTDV
;
A
#
# COMPACT_ATOMS: atom_id res chain seq x y z
N MET A 1 0.57 42.56 47.27
CA MET A 1 0.84 41.22 47.81
C MET A 1 0.07 40.22 46.96
N GLN A 2 0.71 39.66 45.94
CA GLN A 2 0.21 38.50 45.20
C GLN A 2 1.40 37.87 44.46
N LEU A 3 1.48 36.55 44.54
CA LEU A 3 2.68 35.72 44.49
C LEU A 3 3.29 35.60 43.09
N GLN A 4 4.63 35.69 43.05
CA GLN A 4 5.45 35.06 42.02
C GLN A 4 5.33 33.54 42.17
N GLN A 5 4.95 32.83 41.11
CA GLN A 5 5.26 31.42 40.96
C GLN A 5 6.34 31.29 39.89
N GLN A 6 7.59 31.14 40.35
CA GLN A 6 8.68 30.56 39.58
C GLN A 6 8.45 29.05 39.55
N THR A 7 8.25 28.47 38.35
CA THR A 7 8.33 27.03 38.17
C THR A 7 9.76 26.66 37.79
N LEU A 8 10.48 26.16 38.80
CA LEU A 8 11.68 25.34 38.68
C LEU A 8 11.33 24.03 37.97
N PHE A 9 11.64 23.92 36.68
CA PHE A 9 11.84 22.64 35.99
C PHE A 9 12.81 22.89 34.84
N ASP A 10 14.06 23.10 35.21
CA ASP A 10 15.19 23.10 34.30
C ASP A 10 15.98 21.81 34.58
N GLY A 11 16.19 20.99 33.54
CA GLY A 11 17.13 19.88 33.58
C GLY A 11 16.53 18.48 33.71
N LEU A 12 16.19 17.87 32.58
CA LEU A 12 16.66 16.55 32.11
C LEU A 12 15.90 16.19 30.82
N GLU A 13 16.11 16.98 29.76
CA GLU A 13 15.89 16.48 28.41
C GLU A 13 16.99 15.46 28.15
N THR A 14 16.68 14.21 28.47
CA THR A 14 17.48 13.09 28.01
C THR A 14 17.14 12.97 26.53
N GLU A 15 17.94 13.58 25.67
CA GLU A 15 17.93 13.31 24.24
C GLU A 15 18.26 11.82 24.07
N PHE A 16 17.22 10.98 24.07
CA PHE A 16 17.34 9.65 23.50
C PHE A 16 17.69 9.89 22.04
N PRO A 17 18.80 9.32 21.52
CA PRO A 17 19.05 9.40 20.09
C PRO A 17 17.81 8.87 19.41
N GLU A 18 17.22 9.64 18.49
CA GLU A 18 16.25 9.13 17.54
C GLU A 18 16.94 7.94 16.88
N GLN A 19 16.63 6.74 17.38
CA GLN A 19 16.90 5.52 16.65
C GLN A 19 16.00 5.65 15.44
N THR A 20 16.58 6.11 14.34
CA THR A 20 16.02 5.89 13.02
C THR A 20 16.00 4.37 12.86
N GLU A 21 14.95 3.73 13.37
CA GLU A 21 14.69 2.32 13.15
C GLU A 21 14.69 2.15 11.64
N SER A 22 15.74 1.48 11.12
CA SER A 22 15.77 1.17 9.70
C SER A 22 14.55 0.33 9.40
N LEU A 23 13.67 0.84 8.55
CA LEU A 23 12.44 0.17 8.15
C LEU A 23 12.70 -1.04 7.23
N VAL A 24 13.97 -1.29 6.90
CA VAL A 24 14.43 -2.36 6.02
C VAL A 24 15.09 -3.48 6.83
N TYR A 25 14.64 -4.70 6.57
CA TYR A 25 15.05 -5.92 7.23
C TYR A 25 15.80 -6.83 6.26
N VAL A 26 16.74 -7.62 6.78
CA VAL A 26 17.43 -8.68 6.04
C VAL A 26 17.44 -9.97 6.85
N ASP A 27 17.00 -11.06 6.23
CA ASP A 27 17.11 -12.38 6.87
C ASP A 27 18.50 -13.00 6.72
N HIS A 28 18.76 -14.07 7.48
CA HIS A 28 20.05 -14.75 7.47
C HIS A 28 19.93 -16.23 7.10
N TYR A 29 19.96 -16.51 5.80
CA TYR A 29 20.12 -17.88 5.31
C TYR A 29 21.54 -18.11 4.75
N GLN A 30 21.96 -19.38 4.72
CA GLN A 30 23.33 -19.77 4.33
C GLN A 30 23.64 -19.43 2.87
N ASP A 31 22.68 -19.62 1.97
CA ASP A 31 22.91 -19.56 0.52
C ASP A 31 22.27 -18.34 -0.17
N CYS A 32 21.22 -17.76 0.41
CA CYS A 32 20.50 -16.63 -0.18
C CYS A 32 19.70 -15.89 0.89
N SER A 33 19.99 -14.61 1.09
CA SER A 33 19.22 -13.77 1.99
C SER A 33 18.18 -12.94 1.24
N HIS A 34 17.16 -12.47 1.96
CA HIS A 34 16.10 -11.62 1.44
C HIS A 34 16.10 -10.28 2.17
N LEU A 35 16.01 -9.20 1.42
CA LEU A 35 15.83 -7.84 1.91
C LEU A 35 14.38 -7.43 1.68
N PHE A 36 13.70 -6.98 2.73
CA PHE A 36 12.27 -6.67 2.70
C PHE A 36 11.92 -5.60 3.73
N VAL A 37 10.69 -5.12 3.68
CA VAL A 37 10.13 -4.12 4.61
C VAL A 37 8.83 -4.67 5.21
N ASP A 38 8.36 -4.06 6.28
CA ASP A 38 7.01 -4.33 6.79
C ASP A 38 5.93 -3.73 5.86
N PRO A 39 4.67 -4.21 5.93
CA PRO A 39 3.63 -3.74 5.02
C PRO A 39 3.14 -2.31 5.27
N GLU A 40 3.46 -1.70 6.41
CA GLU A 40 3.21 -0.28 6.68
C GLU A 40 4.29 0.61 6.09
N THR A 41 5.48 0.06 5.81
CA THR A 41 6.56 0.77 5.14
C THR A 41 6.34 0.82 3.62
N PRO A 42 6.48 2.00 2.98
CA PRO A 42 6.39 2.12 1.53
C PRO A 42 7.40 1.23 0.81
N LEU A 43 6.98 0.55 -0.26
CA LEU A 43 7.90 -0.25 -1.09
C LEU A 43 8.99 0.61 -1.74
N ASP A 44 8.77 1.91 -1.90
CA ASP A 44 9.78 2.83 -2.42
C ASP A 44 11.00 2.89 -1.51
N GLU A 45 10.84 2.76 -0.18
CA GLU A 45 11.97 2.65 0.77
C GLU A 45 12.80 1.39 0.52
N LEU A 46 12.13 0.25 0.25
CA LEU A 46 12.81 -0.99 -0.12
C LEU A 46 13.58 -0.82 -1.44
N HIS A 47 12.97 -0.16 -2.43
CA HIS A 47 13.59 0.08 -3.73
C HIS A 47 14.79 1.02 -3.61
N SER A 48 14.67 2.13 -2.89
CA SER A 48 15.77 3.07 -2.62
C SER A 48 16.92 2.41 -1.85
N PHE A 49 16.62 1.57 -0.86
CA PHE A 49 17.66 0.82 -0.15
C PHE A 49 18.35 -0.18 -1.10
N ALA A 50 17.60 -0.87 -1.95
CA ALA A 50 18.17 -1.79 -2.93
C ALA A 50 19.07 -1.07 -3.96
N GLU A 51 18.73 0.15 -4.37
CA GLU A 51 19.58 0.99 -5.22
C GLU A 51 20.90 1.35 -4.54
N SER A 52 20.90 1.67 -3.24
CA SER A 52 22.13 1.92 -2.47
C SER A 52 23.08 0.71 -2.42
N LEU A 53 22.51 -0.50 -2.54
CA LEU A 53 23.23 -1.77 -2.65
C LEU A 53 23.65 -2.11 -4.09
N ASN A 54 23.27 -1.30 -5.09
CA ASN A 54 23.41 -1.57 -6.51
C ASN A 54 22.76 -2.90 -6.93
N LEU A 55 21.60 -3.23 -6.36
CA LEU A 55 20.85 -4.42 -6.75
C LEU A 55 20.09 -4.15 -8.05
N PRO A 56 20.19 -5.05 -9.05
CA PRO A 56 19.42 -4.90 -10.27
C PRO A 56 17.93 -5.16 -9.98
N GLY A 57 17.04 -4.51 -10.73
CA GLY A 57 15.59 -4.78 -10.63
C GLY A 57 15.21 -6.26 -10.85
N SER A 58 16.04 -7.04 -11.55
CA SER A 58 15.86 -8.48 -11.71
C SER A 58 16.02 -9.29 -10.41
N ALA A 59 16.65 -8.71 -9.38
CA ALA A 59 16.76 -9.31 -8.05
C ALA A 59 15.48 -9.13 -7.21
N TYR A 60 14.60 -8.20 -7.59
CA TYR A 60 13.30 -8.02 -6.95
C TYR A 60 12.36 -9.17 -7.30
N LYS A 61 11.67 -9.68 -6.28
CA LYS A 61 10.72 -10.79 -6.37
C LYS A 61 9.42 -10.42 -5.66
N THR A 62 8.35 -10.55 -6.41
CA THR A 62 6.97 -10.47 -5.90
C THR A 62 6.32 -11.86 -5.81
N THR A 63 7.02 -12.90 -6.27
CA THR A 63 6.65 -14.31 -6.13
C THR A 63 6.96 -14.76 -4.71
N GLY A 64 5.98 -14.68 -3.81
CA GLY A 64 6.12 -15.03 -2.40
C GLY A 64 5.10 -14.30 -1.52
N ALA A 65 5.17 -14.51 -0.20
CA ALA A 65 4.32 -13.79 0.74
C ALA A 65 4.73 -12.31 0.88
N ILE A 66 6.05 -12.09 1.01
CA ILE A 66 6.69 -10.79 1.21
C ILE A 66 7.39 -10.38 -0.11
N PRO A 67 7.12 -9.18 -0.65
CA PRO A 67 7.94 -8.61 -1.71
C PRO A 67 9.37 -8.33 -1.20
N HIS A 68 10.37 -8.81 -1.91
CA HIS A 68 11.75 -8.77 -1.42
C HIS A 68 12.77 -8.71 -2.56
N TYR A 69 13.99 -8.30 -2.23
CA TYR A 69 15.17 -8.51 -3.07
C TYR A 69 15.94 -9.74 -2.61
N ARG A 70 16.54 -10.48 -3.55
CA ARG A 70 17.47 -11.58 -3.23
C ARG A 70 18.91 -11.07 -3.15
N LEU A 71 19.62 -11.49 -2.11
CA LEU A 71 20.97 -11.05 -1.78
C LEU A 71 21.90 -12.25 -1.66
N ASN A 72 23.13 -12.08 -2.16
CA ASN A 72 24.23 -12.94 -1.80
C ASN A 72 24.86 -12.50 -0.46
N LYS A 73 25.80 -13.31 0.06
CA LYS A 73 26.47 -13.05 1.34
C LYS A 73 27.15 -11.68 1.43
N SER A 74 27.80 -11.23 0.35
CA SER A 74 28.48 -9.92 0.31
C SER A 74 27.47 -8.77 0.39
N GLN A 75 26.40 -8.86 -0.41
CA GLN A 75 25.32 -7.87 -0.43
C GLN A 75 24.60 -7.79 0.92
N ARG A 76 24.35 -8.94 1.58
CA ARG A 76 23.77 -8.96 2.93
C ARG A 76 24.65 -8.23 3.94
N ASN A 77 25.94 -8.55 3.97
CA ASN A 77 26.86 -7.90 4.91
C ASN A 77 26.88 -6.39 4.69
N LYS A 78 26.90 -5.95 3.43
CA LYS A 78 26.78 -4.54 3.09
C LYS A 78 25.43 -3.94 3.51
N ALA A 79 24.33 -4.68 3.40
CA ALA A 79 23.02 -4.22 3.86
C ALA A 79 23.02 -3.95 5.37
N LEU A 80 23.61 -4.86 6.16
CA LEU A 80 23.78 -4.69 7.61
C LEU A 80 24.67 -3.48 7.94
N GLU A 81 25.77 -3.27 7.19
CA GLU A 81 26.63 -2.08 7.34
C GLU A 81 25.91 -0.77 7.01
N LEU A 82 24.95 -0.80 6.08
CA LEU A 82 24.10 0.34 5.72
C LEU A 82 22.90 0.52 6.67
N GLY A 83 22.77 -0.30 7.70
CA GLY A 83 21.78 -0.15 8.75
C GLY A 83 20.56 -1.06 8.63
N ALA A 84 20.50 -1.98 7.67
CA ALA A 84 19.40 -2.95 7.61
C ALA A 84 19.34 -3.78 8.90
N MET A 85 18.13 -4.03 9.41
CA MET A 85 17.93 -4.80 10.62
C MET A 85 18.00 -6.30 10.31
N SER A 86 18.84 -7.04 11.05
CA SER A 86 18.87 -8.49 10.94
C SER A 86 17.58 -9.08 11.49
N CYS A 87 16.96 -9.98 10.73
CA CYS A 87 15.73 -10.68 11.10
C CYS A 87 16.02 -12.18 11.25
N ASP A 88 15.60 -12.77 12.37
CA ASP A 88 15.67 -14.22 12.59
C ASP A 88 14.46 -14.93 11.98
N ASP A 89 14.42 -16.27 12.05
CA ASP A 89 13.32 -17.05 11.47
C ASP A 89 11.95 -16.66 12.05
N ALA A 90 11.88 -16.35 13.35
CA ALA A 90 10.64 -15.94 14.00
C ALA A 90 10.16 -14.56 13.48
N GLY A 91 11.09 -13.62 13.27
CA GLY A 91 10.78 -12.34 12.67
C GLY A 91 10.36 -12.45 11.21
N VAL A 92 10.98 -13.34 10.42
CA VAL A 92 10.57 -13.63 9.03
C VAL A 92 9.17 -14.23 8.99
N ASP A 93 8.83 -15.14 9.91
CA ASP A 93 7.50 -15.73 10.03
C ASP A 93 6.44 -14.69 10.41
N ALA A 94 6.76 -13.82 11.37
CA ALA A 94 5.90 -12.69 11.75
C ALA A 94 5.66 -11.74 10.56
N MET A 95 6.73 -11.41 9.83
CA MET A 95 6.65 -10.58 8.63
C MET A 95 5.81 -11.25 7.54
N THR A 96 6.02 -12.55 7.33
CA THR A 96 5.26 -13.36 6.37
C THR A 96 3.77 -13.34 6.70
N HIS A 97 3.42 -13.39 7.99
CA HIS A 97 2.05 -13.27 8.44
C HIS A 97 1.48 -11.87 8.21
N ALA A 98 2.24 -10.81 8.55
CA ALA A 98 1.83 -9.42 8.35
C ALA A 98 1.54 -9.11 6.87
N TRP A 99 2.30 -9.72 5.95
CA TRP A 99 2.11 -9.59 4.50
C TRP A 99 0.96 -10.43 3.92
N LYS A 100 0.21 -11.20 4.71
CA LYS A 100 -1.03 -11.91 4.28
C LYS A 100 -2.22 -10.95 4.12
N LEU A 101 -1.98 -9.86 3.41
CA LEU A 101 -2.98 -8.84 3.14
C LEU A 101 -3.90 -9.25 1.99
N PRO A 102 -5.18 -8.82 2.02
CA PRO A 102 -6.07 -9.00 0.89
C PRO A 102 -5.55 -8.21 -0.33
N VAL A 103 -5.78 -8.75 -1.52
CA VAL A 103 -5.36 -8.09 -2.78
C VAL A 103 -6.56 -7.40 -3.43
N ILE A 104 -6.37 -6.14 -3.85
CA ILE A 104 -7.36 -5.37 -4.59
C ILE A 104 -6.80 -4.90 -5.94
N GLY A 105 -7.57 -5.17 -6.99
CA GLY A 105 -7.24 -4.71 -8.34
C GLY A 105 -7.61 -3.24 -8.53
N ILE A 106 -6.61 -2.37 -8.48
CA ILE A 106 -6.80 -0.92 -8.55
C ILE A 106 -6.64 -0.40 -9.98
N CYS A 107 -5.60 -0.77 -10.71
CA CYS A 107 -5.41 -0.34 -12.10
C CYS A 107 -5.59 -1.48 -13.09
N VAL A 108 -5.99 -1.17 -14.33
CA VAL A 108 -5.91 -2.10 -15.46
C VAL A 108 -4.91 -1.51 -16.42
N THR A 109 -3.83 -2.24 -16.69
CA THR A 109 -2.78 -1.81 -17.62
C THR A 109 -2.51 -2.92 -18.63
N VAL A 110 -1.77 -2.56 -19.67
CA VAL A 110 -1.24 -3.53 -20.63
C VAL A 110 0.10 -4.15 -20.18
N SER A 111 0.78 -3.55 -19.19
CA SER A 111 2.06 -4.01 -18.61
C SER A 111 2.05 -3.95 -17.09
N ALA A 112 2.66 -4.95 -16.43
CA ALA A 112 2.80 -5.01 -14.97
C ALA A 112 3.93 -4.10 -14.45
N ASP A 113 4.02 -2.88 -14.97
CA ASP A 113 5.06 -1.92 -14.58
C ASP A 113 4.74 -1.35 -13.19
N PRO A 114 5.59 -1.58 -12.17
CA PRO A 114 5.37 -1.06 -10.83
C PRO A 114 5.48 0.46 -10.72
N SER A 115 6.07 1.14 -11.73
CA SER A 115 6.14 2.61 -11.78
C SER A 115 4.82 3.29 -12.16
N VAL A 116 3.77 2.52 -12.47
CA VAL A 116 2.46 3.06 -12.82
C VAL A 116 1.89 3.86 -11.66
N LYS A 117 1.86 5.18 -11.83
CA LYS A 117 1.21 6.08 -10.87
C LYS A 117 -0.28 5.82 -10.82
N ILE A 118 -0.76 5.58 -9.61
CA ILE A 118 -2.19 5.43 -9.33
C ILE A 118 -2.72 6.83 -9.06
N SER A 119 -3.47 7.40 -9.99
CA SER A 119 -4.04 8.75 -9.86
C SER A 119 -5.37 8.78 -9.10
N LYS A 120 -5.75 7.67 -8.48
CA LYS A 120 -7.07 7.46 -7.92
C LYS A 120 -7.00 6.98 -6.48
N ASP A 121 -7.99 7.39 -5.70
CA ASP A 121 -8.08 7.17 -4.26
C ASP A 121 -9.40 6.52 -3.86
N VAL A 122 -10.28 6.22 -4.84
CA VAL A 122 -11.55 5.54 -4.64
C VAL A 122 -11.68 4.33 -5.55
N ARG A 123 -12.32 3.28 -5.02
CA ARG A 123 -12.69 2.07 -5.76
C ARG A 123 -14.04 1.51 -5.33
N ARG A 124 -14.89 1.21 -6.31
CA ARG A 124 -16.15 0.46 -6.13
C ARG A 124 -15.98 -1.00 -6.51
N THR A 125 -16.50 -1.89 -5.66
CA THR A 125 -16.40 -3.34 -5.81
C THR A 125 -17.59 -4.04 -5.13
N PHE A 126 -17.87 -5.29 -5.53
CA PHE A 126 -18.87 -6.13 -4.86
C PHE A 126 -18.33 -6.88 -3.64
N GLY A 127 -16.99 -6.99 -3.55
CA GLY A 127 -16.29 -7.60 -2.42
C GLY A 127 -16.05 -6.61 -1.27
N PHE A 128 -15.24 -7.01 -0.31
CA PHE A 128 -14.77 -6.13 0.79
C PHE A 128 -15.90 -5.48 1.59
N ARG A 129 -17.05 -6.14 1.69
CA ARG A 129 -18.27 -5.59 2.30
C ARG A 129 -18.10 -5.21 3.78
N ASP A 130 -17.20 -5.90 4.46
CA ASP A 130 -16.96 -5.73 5.90
C ASP A 130 -15.53 -5.20 6.16
N LEU A 131 -14.89 -4.65 5.12
CA LEU A 131 -13.59 -4.00 5.21
C LEU A 131 -13.68 -2.76 6.09
N GLN A 132 -12.78 -2.65 7.05
CA GLN A 132 -12.74 -1.55 8.02
C GLN A 132 -11.72 -0.48 7.61
N PRO A 133 -11.96 0.79 7.96
CA PRO A 133 -10.93 1.82 7.97
C PRO A 133 -9.67 1.37 8.73
N GLY A 134 -8.51 1.78 8.26
CA GLY A 134 -7.19 1.40 8.79
C GLY A 134 -6.61 0.11 8.20
N ALA A 135 -7.44 -0.75 7.59
CA ALA A 135 -6.97 -2.00 6.98
C ALA A 135 -5.99 -1.76 5.83
N LEU A 136 -4.97 -2.61 5.71
CA LEU A 136 -4.01 -2.61 4.62
C LEU A 136 -4.44 -3.55 3.50
N LEU A 137 -4.25 -3.14 2.25
CA LEU A 137 -4.51 -3.96 1.07
C LEU A 137 -3.31 -3.95 0.13
N LYS A 138 -3.02 -5.09 -0.50
CA LYS A 138 -2.11 -5.18 -1.64
C LYS A 138 -2.80 -4.60 -2.86
N ALA A 139 -2.31 -3.45 -3.31
CA ALA A 139 -2.75 -2.80 -4.52
C ALA A 139 -2.08 -3.47 -5.73
N ALA A 140 -2.88 -4.18 -6.52
CA ALA A 140 -2.40 -4.91 -7.69
C ALA A 140 -2.90 -4.30 -8.99
N VAL A 141 -2.07 -4.41 -10.02
CA VAL A 141 -2.44 -4.07 -11.39
C VAL A 141 -3.03 -5.30 -12.06
N ARG A 142 -4.12 -5.14 -12.82
CA ARG A 142 -4.66 -6.20 -13.67
C ARG A 142 -4.06 -6.12 -15.06
N THR A 143 -3.41 -7.20 -15.50
CA THR A 143 -2.90 -7.35 -16.86
C THR A 143 -3.83 -8.31 -17.61
N GLN A 144 -4.40 -7.87 -18.73
CA GLN A 144 -5.30 -8.70 -19.56
C GLN A 144 -6.47 -9.37 -18.79
N GLY A 145 -6.99 -8.70 -17.76
CA GLY A 145 -8.13 -9.19 -16.98
C GLY A 145 -7.76 -10.13 -15.82
N GLN A 146 -6.53 -10.61 -15.74
CA GLN A 146 -6.02 -11.38 -14.60
C GLN A 146 -5.51 -10.44 -13.51
N LEU A 147 -5.64 -10.84 -12.25
CA LEU A 147 -5.03 -10.12 -11.13
C LEU A 147 -3.51 -10.28 -11.24
N GLY A 148 -2.82 -9.19 -11.53
CA GLY A 148 -1.39 -9.18 -11.81
C GLY A 148 -0.57 -8.90 -10.56
N VAL A 149 0.53 -8.17 -10.76
CA VAL A 149 1.57 -7.94 -9.74
C VAL A 149 1.12 -6.90 -8.72
N THR A 150 1.43 -7.15 -7.44
CA THR A 150 1.28 -6.13 -6.37
C THR A 150 2.31 -5.04 -6.61
N ILE A 151 1.83 -3.81 -6.77
CA ILE A 151 2.68 -2.65 -7.04
C ILE A 151 2.92 -1.79 -5.80
N LYS A 152 2.02 -1.83 -4.82
CA LYS A 152 2.17 -1.16 -3.51
C LYS A 152 1.20 -1.71 -2.47
N VAL A 153 1.37 -1.28 -1.24
CA VAL A 153 0.36 -1.41 -0.18
C VAL A 153 -0.40 -0.10 -0.08
N ILE A 154 -1.71 -0.17 0.20
CA ILE A 154 -2.57 0.98 0.44
C ILE A 154 -3.29 0.81 1.77
N ARG A 155 -3.58 1.94 2.44
CA ARG A 155 -4.37 1.99 3.66
C ARG A 155 -5.79 2.45 3.36
N VAL A 156 -6.76 1.71 3.87
CA VAL A 156 -8.17 2.06 3.74
C VAL A 156 -8.49 3.24 4.64
N VAL A 157 -8.99 4.32 4.05
CA VAL A 157 -9.38 5.54 4.77
C VAL A 157 -10.85 5.47 5.17
N ALA A 158 -11.72 5.05 4.27
CA ALA A 158 -13.15 4.95 4.53
C ALA A 158 -13.81 3.87 3.68
N THR A 159 -14.81 3.20 4.24
CA THR A 159 -15.65 2.23 3.50
C THR A 159 -17.12 2.56 3.72
N ARG A 160 -17.92 2.43 2.66
CA ARG A 160 -19.38 2.47 2.76
C ARG A 160 -20.06 1.64 1.69
N LYS A 161 -21.23 1.12 2.02
CA LYS A 161 -22.14 0.46 1.07
C LYS A 161 -23.05 1.53 0.47
N GLU A 162 -23.08 1.65 -0.85
CA GLU A 162 -23.97 2.59 -1.54
C GLU A 162 -24.46 2.04 -2.88
N ALA A 163 -25.65 2.46 -3.31
CA ALA A 163 -26.15 2.16 -4.65
C ALA A 163 -25.42 3.02 -5.69
N LEU A 164 -25.14 2.45 -6.86
CA LEU A 164 -24.53 3.17 -7.98
C LEU A 164 -25.40 4.35 -8.45
N SER A 165 -26.73 4.22 -8.36
CA SER A 165 -27.70 5.25 -8.72
C SER A 165 -27.49 6.57 -7.98
N LYS A 166 -26.81 6.58 -6.82
CA LYS A 166 -26.45 7.83 -6.14
C LYS A 166 -25.57 8.73 -7.02
N MET A 167 -24.66 8.15 -7.82
CA MET A 167 -23.84 8.90 -8.77
C MET A 167 -24.63 9.39 -9.99
N GLU A 168 -25.80 8.80 -10.30
CA GLU A 168 -26.66 9.25 -11.40
C GLU A 168 -27.54 10.43 -10.99
N HIS A 169 -28.09 10.39 -9.78
CA HIS A 169 -29.06 11.38 -9.29
C HIS A 169 -28.39 12.64 -8.74
N ASP A 170 -27.21 12.51 -8.10
CA ASP A 170 -26.41 13.64 -7.63
C ASP A 170 -25.26 13.88 -8.62
N HIS A 171 -25.46 14.86 -9.51
CA HIS A 171 -24.54 15.15 -10.61
C HIS A 171 -23.16 15.61 -10.14
N GLU A 172 -23.09 16.41 -9.07
CA GLU A 172 -21.82 16.92 -8.55
C GLU A 172 -21.04 15.79 -7.86
N TYR A 173 -21.73 15.03 -7.00
CA TYR A 173 -21.18 13.84 -6.36
C TYR A 173 -20.68 12.84 -7.40
N GLY A 174 -21.50 12.52 -8.39
CA GLY A 174 -21.19 11.56 -9.43
C GLY A 174 -19.97 11.95 -10.26
N ARG A 175 -19.84 13.23 -10.66
CA ARG A 175 -18.66 13.73 -11.38
C ARG A 175 -17.40 13.62 -10.53
N ARG A 176 -17.45 14.08 -9.28
CA ARG A 176 -16.30 14.00 -8.36
C ARG A 176 -15.87 12.56 -8.13
N GLU A 177 -16.81 11.66 -7.92
CA GLU A 177 -16.53 10.26 -7.63
C GLU A 177 -16.05 9.47 -8.85
N ALA A 178 -16.52 9.81 -10.06
CA ALA A 178 -15.96 9.26 -11.29
C ALA A 178 -14.48 9.68 -11.45
N ALA A 179 -14.15 10.95 -11.16
CA ALA A 179 -12.76 11.43 -11.17
C ALA A 179 -11.89 10.68 -10.16
N ARG A 180 -12.36 10.53 -8.91
CA ARG A 180 -11.67 9.78 -7.84
C ARG A 180 -11.51 8.28 -8.11
N GLU A 181 -12.28 7.71 -9.03
CA GLU A 181 -12.11 6.33 -9.54
C GLU A 181 -11.13 6.22 -10.71
N GLY A 182 -10.57 7.35 -11.16
CA GLY A 182 -9.67 7.46 -12.30
C GLY A 182 -10.35 7.77 -13.64
N TYR A 183 -11.60 8.24 -13.62
CA TYR A 183 -12.38 8.59 -14.83
C TYR A 183 -12.84 10.06 -14.81
N PRO A 184 -11.93 11.04 -14.78
CA PRO A 184 -12.28 12.47 -14.62
C PRO A 184 -13.08 13.06 -15.79
N HIS A 185 -13.06 12.39 -16.94
CA HIS A 185 -13.79 12.79 -18.14
C HIS A 185 -15.22 12.24 -18.20
N LEU A 186 -15.60 11.34 -17.28
CA LEU A 186 -16.95 10.79 -17.23
C LEU A 186 -17.80 11.54 -16.21
N SER A 187 -19.06 11.80 -16.57
CA SER A 187 -20.09 12.11 -15.59
C SER A 187 -20.42 10.88 -14.73
N GLY A 188 -21.08 11.10 -13.59
CA GLY A 188 -21.54 9.99 -12.75
C GLY A 188 -22.46 9.02 -13.50
N LYS A 189 -23.35 9.53 -14.35
CA LYS A 189 -24.23 8.71 -15.18
C LYS A 189 -23.48 7.86 -16.21
N GLU A 190 -22.50 8.43 -16.90
CA GLU A 190 -21.66 7.68 -17.85
C GLU A 190 -20.83 6.61 -17.14
N PHE A 191 -20.24 6.94 -15.99
CA PHE A 191 -19.53 5.99 -15.16
C PHE A 191 -20.41 4.81 -14.75
N VAL A 192 -21.63 5.08 -14.25
CA VAL A 192 -22.57 4.03 -13.83
C VAL A 192 -22.98 3.17 -15.02
N ASN A 193 -23.28 3.76 -16.18
CA ASN A 193 -23.57 3.00 -17.40
C ASN A 193 -22.43 2.06 -17.80
N CYS A 194 -21.18 2.55 -17.79
CA CYS A 194 -20.00 1.73 -18.06
C CYS A 194 -19.84 0.59 -17.04
N PHE A 195 -20.02 0.90 -15.74
CA PHE A 195 -19.91 -0.06 -14.65
C PHE A 195 -20.97 -1.16 -14.78
N CYS A 196 -22.24 -0.78 -14.94
CA CYS A 196 -23.38 -1.67 -15.13
C CYS A 196 -23.19 -2.58 -16.35
N LYS A 197 -22.75 -2.04 -17.49
CA LYS A 197 -22.47 -2.83 -18.70
C LYS A 197 -21.36 -3.85 -18.47
N LYS A 198 -20.26 -3.44 -17.82
CA LYS A 198 -19.10 -4.30 -17.58
C LYS A 198 -19.43 -5.45 -16.62
N TYR A 199 -20.13 -5.16 -15.54
CA TYR A 199 -20.40 -6.11 -14.47
C TYR A 199 -21.77 -6.78 -14.56
N LYS A 200 -22.58 -6.42 -15.57
CA LYS A 200 -23.95 -6.91 -15.80
C LYS A 200 -24.85 -6.70 -14.58
N VAL A 201 -24.82 -5.49 -14.04
CA VAL A 201 -25.63 -5.07 -12.88
C VAL A 201 -26.48 -3.84 -13.21
N ILE A 202 -27.38 -3.46 -12.31
CA ILE A 202 -28.26 -2.28 -12.46
C ILE A 202 -27.82 -1.14 -11.53
N PRO A 203 -28.23 0.12 -11.77
CA PRO A 203 -27.84 1.24 -10.92
C PRO A 203 -28.25 1.11 -9.45
N ALA A 204 -29.35 0.42 -9.16
CA ALA A 204 -29.78 0.17 -7.79
C ALA A 204 -28.91 -0.85 -7.03
N THR A 205 -28.00 -1.56 -7.70
CA THR A 205 -27.16 -2.58 -7.07
C THR A 205 -26.23 -1.94 -6.04
N PRO A 206 -26.23 -2.40 -4.77
CA PRO A 206 -25.32 -1.90 -3.75
C PRO A 206 -23.89 -2.38 -4.02
N VAL A 207 -22.94 -1.46 -3.93
CA VAL A 207 -21.50 -1.71 -4.06
C VAL A 207 -20.77 -1.19 -2.82
N THR A 208 -19.63 -1.79 -2.51
CA THR A 208 -18.69 -1.26 -1.52
C THR A 208 -17.86 -0.18 -2.19
N ARG A 209 -17.99 1.06 -1.74
CA ARG A 209 -17.07 2.15 -2.05
C ARG A 209 -15.95 2.16 -1.01
N ILE A 210 -14.72 2.02 -1.48
CA ILE A 210 -13.50 2.02 -0.67
C ILE A 210 -12.72 3.27 -1.04
N GLU A 211 -12.37 4.06 -0.05
CA GLU A 211 -11.43 5.17 -0.13
C GLU A 211 -10.12 4.75 0.51
N PHE A 212 -9.00 5.11 -0.11
CA PHE A 212 -7.68 4.65 0.31
C PHE A 212 -6.60 5.70 0.02
N THR A 213 -5.48 5.55 0.73
CA THR A 213 -4.24 6.30 0.53
C THR A 213 -3.09 5.32 0.35
N ASP A 214 -1.99 5.78 -0.24
CA ASP A 214 -0.72 5.08 -0.13
C ASP A 214 -0.31 5.00 1.35
N VAL A 215 0.37 3.90 1.73
CA VAL A 215 1.05 3.81 3.03
C VAL A 215 2.25 4.75 3.07
#